data_AF-A0A6J8EY66-F1
#
_entry.id   AF-A0A6J8EY66-F1
#
_cell.length_a   1.000
_cell.length_b   1.000
_cell.length_c   1.000
_cell.angle_alpha   90.00
_cell.angle_beta   90.00
_cell.angle_gamma   90.00
#
_symmetry.space_group_name_H-M   'P 1'
#
loop_
_entity.id
_entity.type
_entity.pdbx_description
1 polymer ?
#
loop_
_entity_poly.entity_id
_entity_poly.type
_entity_poly.pdbx_seq_one_letter_code
_entity_poly.pdbx_strand_id
1 'polypeptide(L)'
;MLLHKDASYKTYYTFFSHLASEFKINSLELRIPEDLVFGSDDEKAMTNDIRDAFPSATRLLCSKHLKDNLKHYLQNKIGVEVKERNEIMDNIFGKDGVVNANNTVDFEDNSNTFKDQIDQSQACQVFHRKFETSFKTFVNEPQRKNKDKSEKLWTNNNAESINHVFTVAIKWKPQSTPELIKKKLYDCVLVQFVHLRGCLHGHGDYDLISSEVHYRITDQISRCKSEDENQQFLRTFY
;
A
#
# COMPACT_ATOMS: atom_id res chain seq x y z
N MET A 1 7.61 -14.92 -10.34
CA MET A 1 7.47 -14.83 -8.87
C MET A 1 8.81 -14.43 -8.30
N LEU A 2 8.91 -13.19 -7.84
CA LEU A 2 10.13 -12.64 -7.28
C LEU A 2 10.14 -12.93 -5.78
N LEU A 3 10.77 -14.04 -5.42
CA LEU A 3 11.08 -14.33 -4.02
C LEU A 3 12.22 -13.40 -3.60
N HIS A 4 12.04 -12.72 -2.48
CA HIS A 4 12.89 -11.77 -1.73
C HIS A 4 14.43 -11.92 -1.74
N LYS A 5 15.02 -12.92 -2.42
CA LYS A 5 16.46 -13.20 -2.43
C LYS A 5 17.25 -12.47 -3.53
N ASP A 6 16.59 -11.88 -4.53
CA ASP A 6 17.25 -11.03 -5.53
C ASP A 6 16.45 -9.74 -5.75
N ALA A 7 16.52 -8.86 -4.76
CA ALA A 7 15.90 -7.54 -4.80
C ALA A 7 16.77 -6.51 -5.55
N SER A 8 17.31 -6.91 -6.71
CA SER A 8 18.09 -6.04 -7.56
C SER A 8 17.21 -5.23 -8.51
N TYR A 9 17.70 -4.05 -8.88
CA TYR A 9 17.10 -3.19 -9.90
C TYR A 9 16.75 -3.97 -11.17
N LYS A 10 17.68 -4.80 -11.67
CA LYS A 10 17.46 -5.59 -12.90
C LYS A 10 16.21 -6.47 -12.81
N THR A 11 16.01 -7.09 -11.65
CA THR A 11 14.91 -8.03 -11.40
C THR A 11 13.56 -7.32 -11.43
N TYR A 12 13.44 -6.23 -10.67
CA TYR A 12 12.24 -5.39 -10.65
C TYR A 12 12.00 -4.70 -11.99
N TYR A 13 13.03 -4.11 -12.62
CA TYR A 13 12.94 -3.50 -13.95
C TYR A 13 12.36 -4.46 -14.98
N THR A 14 12.85 -5.71 -15.01
CA THR A 14 12.38 -6.72 -15.96
C THR A 14 10.89 -7.02 -15.75
N PHE A 15 10.47 -7.15 -14.49
CA PHE A 15 9.07 -7.38 -14.15
C PHE A 15 8.18 -6.20 -14.55
N PHE A 16 8.49 -4.98 -14.12
CA PHE A 16 7.69 -3.79 -14.41
C PHE A 16 7.70 -3.43 -15.91
N SER A 17 8.81 -3.61 -16.61
CA SER A 17 8.87 -3.40 -18.06
C SER A 17 8.03 -4.42 -18.82
N HIS A 18 8.04 -5.69 -18.40
CA HIS A 18 7.18 -6.70 -18.99
C HIS A 18 5.71 -6.38 -18.71
N LEU A 19 5.36 -6.05 -17.47
CA LEU A 19 4.01 -5.63 -17.10
C LEU A 19 3.55 -4.42 -17.93
N ALA A 20 4.40 -3.40 -18.08
CA ALA A 20 4.12 -2.23 -18.92
C ALA A 20 3.95 -2.60 -20.40
N SER A 21 4.65 -3.63 -20.89
CA SER A 21 4.49 -4.14 -22.25
C SER A 21 3.17 -4.89 -22.44
N GLU A 22 2.75 -5.71 -21.47
CA GLU A 22 1.45 -6.40 -21.51
C GLU A 22 0.29 -5.40 -21.54
N PHE A 23 0.39 -4.32 -20.76
CA PHE A 23 -0.57 -3.21 -20.83
C PHE A 23 -0.57 -2.46 -22.18
N LYS A 24 0.48 -2.59 -22.99
CA LYS A 24 0.60 -1.92 -24.30
C LYS A 24 0.28 -2.83 -25.49
N ILE A 25 0.42 -4.15 -25.34
CA ILE A 25 0.43 -5.09 -26.47
C ILE A 25 -0.95 -5.67 -26.78
N ASN A 26 -1.91 -5.70 -25.85
CA ASN A 26 -3.23 -6.26 -26.13
C ASN A 26 -4.33 -5.21 -26.36
N SER A 27 -4.75 -5.18 -27.62
CA SER A 27 -5.99 -4.63 -28.16
C SER A 27 -7.19 -4.77 -27.22
N LEU A 28 -7.90 -3.64 -27.03
CA LEU A 28 -9.30 -3.48 -26.59
C LEU A 28 -9.70 -3.39 -25.11
N GLU A 29 -8.95 -3.83 -24.08
CA GLU A 29 -9.54 -3.79 -22.71
C GLU A 29 -8.67 -3.29 -21.53
N LEU A 30 -7.36 -3.09 -21.66
CA LEU A 30 -6.53 -2.62 -20.54
C LEU A 30 -5.70 -1.40 -20.93
N ARG A 31 -6.31 -0.21 -20.90
CA ARG A 31 -5.55 1.04 -20.87
C ARG A 31 -4.87 1.15 -19.50
N ILE A 32 -3.57 1.46 -19.47
CA ILE A 32 -2.92 1.89 -18.21
C ILE A 32 -3.75 3.06 -17.69
N PRO A 33 -4.37 2.95 -16.50
CA PRO A 33 -5.12 4.05 -15.94
C PRO A 33 -4.18 5.26 -15.81
N GLU A 34 -4.62 6.43 -16.29
CA GLU A 34 -3.83 7.66 -16.16
C GLU A 34 -3.53 7.99 -14.69
N ASP A 35 -4.34 7.44 -13.79
CA ASP A 35 -4.29 7.58 -12.34
C ASP A 35 -3.76 6.31 -11.63
N LEU A 36 -2.89 5.54 -12.29
CA LEU A 36 -2.23 4.39 -11.69
C LEU A 36 -1.44 4.80 -10.43
N VAL A 37 -1.68 4.10 -9.32
CA VAL A 37 -1.00 4.32 -8.03
C VAL A 37 -0.20 3.09 -7.64
N PHE A 38 1.08 3.26 -7.34
CA PHE A 38 1.93 2.22 -6.75
C PHE A 38 2.21 2.51 -5.28
N GLY A 39 1.79 1.58 -4.41
CA GLY A 39 2.17 1.55 -3.00
C GLY A 39 3.52 0.86 -2.78
N SER A 40 4.39 1.42 -1.94
CA SER A 40 5.72 0.85 -1.62
C SER A 40 6.15 1.15 -0.19
N ASP A 41 7.08 0.34 0.35
CA ASP A 41 7.80 0.58 1.61
C ASP A 41 9.07 1.44 1.45
N ASP A 42 9.24 2.07 0.28
CA ASP A 42 10.41 2.87 -0.14
C ASP A 42 11.67 2.03 -0.46
N GLU A 43 11.50 0.78 -0.85
CA GLU A 43 12.62 0.00 -1.41
C GLU A 43 13.17 0.66 -2.68
N LYS A 44 14.40 1.20 -2.60
CA LYS A 44 15.02 2.02 -3.65
C LYS A 44 15.09 1.37 -5.03
N ALA A 45 15.34 0.06 -5.09
CA ALA A 45 15.39 -0.65 -6.37
C ALA A 45 14.01 -0.57 -7.04
N MET A 46 12.99 -1.06 -6.34
CA MET A 46 11.60 -1.04 -6.79
C MET A 46 11.11 0.38 -7.14
N THR A 47 11.39 1.40 -6.32
CA THR A 47 10.91 2.77 -6.59
C THR A 47 11.57 3.43 -7.80
N ASN A 48 12.82 3.05 -8.14
CA ASN A 48 13.46 3.47 -9.38
C ASN A 48 12.86 2.76 -10.59
N ASP A 49 12.61 1.45 -10.48
CA ASP A 49 12.04 0.67 -11.59
C ASP A 49 10.62 1.09 -11.93
N ILE A 50 9.79 1.37 -10.93
CA ILE A 50 8.45 1.93 -11.13
C ILE A 50 8.54 3.27 -11.87
N ARG A 51 9.47 4.15 -11.47
CA ARG A 51 9.65 5.45 -12.13
C ARG A 51 10.03 5.27 -13.60
N ASP A 52 10.91 4.32 -13.90
CA ASP A 52 11.45 4.15 -15.24
C ASP A 52 10.46 3.42 -16.17
N ALA A 53 9.67 2.47 -15.63
CA ALA A 53 8.63 1.75 -16.40
C ALA A 53 7.28 2.51 -16.48
N PHE A 54 6.92 3.24 -15.44
CA PHE A 54 5.64 3.97 -15.30
C PHE A 54 5.88 5.42 -14.82
N PRO A 55 6.47 6.29 -15.66
CA PRO A 55 6.89 7.64 -15.24
C PRO A 55 5.74 8.56 -14.84
N SER A 56 4.52 8.31 -15.33
CA SER A 56 3.32 9.07 -14.98
C SER A 56 2.58 8.53 -13.75
N ALA A 57 2.94 7.35 -13.24
CA ALA A 57 2.22 6.74 -12.13
C ALA A 57 2.48 7.51 -10.82
N THR A 58 1.43 7.62 -10.02
CA THR A 58 1.54 8.17 -8.67
C THR A 58 2.22 7.15 -7.77
N ARG A 59 3.21 7.59 -6.98
CA ARG A 59 3.86 6.75 -5.98
C ARG A 59 3.37 7.13 -4.60
N LEU A 60 2.98 6.12 -3.83
CA LEU A 60 2.47 6.25 -2.47
C LEU A 60 3.35 5.43 -1.54
N LEU A 61 3.90 6.07 -0.51
CA LEU A 61 4.73 5.39 0.47
C LEU A 61 3.89 4.90 1.66
N CYS A 62 4.29 3.75 2.20
CA CYS A 62 3.70 3.16 3.38
C CYS A 62 3.92 4.05 4.60
N SER A 63 2.82 4.58 5.16
CA SER A 63 2.87 5.49 6.31
C SER A 63 3.46 4.84 7.56
N LYS A 64 3.22 3.53 7.76
CA LYS A 64 3.77 2.74 8.86
C LYS A 64 5.30 2.68 8.80
N HIS A 65 5.86 2.31 7.65
CA HIS A 65 7.31 2.27 7.46
C HIS A 65 7.95 3.66 7.61
N LEU A 66 7.31 4.71 7.09
CA LEU A 66 7.77 6.08 7.29
C LEU A 66 7.76 6.50 8.77
N LYS A 67 6.71 6.13 9.52
CA LYS A 67 6.63 6.34 10.96
C LYS A 67 7.76 5.63 11.70
N ASP A 68 7.97 4.36 11.40
CA ASP A 68 9.00 3.53 12.05
C ASP A 68 10.40 4.04 11.73
N ASN A 69 10.66 4.43 10.47
CA ASN A 69 11.92 5.00 10.04
C ASN A 69 12.22 6.32 10.75
N LEU A 70 11.24 7.23 10.84
CA LEU A 70 11.41 8.49 11.56
C LEU A 70 11.63 8.23 13.05
N LYS A 71 10.79 7.41 13.69
CA LYS A 71 10.90 7.07 15.12
C LYS A 71 12.25 6.45 15.45
N HIS A 72 12.71 5.50 14.64
CA HIS A 72 14.02 4.85 14.78
C HIS A 72 15.14 5.88 14.62
N TYR A 73 15.04 6.80 13.67
CA TYR A 73 16.03 7.85 13.48
C TYR A 73 16.10 8.81 14.69
N LEU A 74 14.95 9.31 15.15
CA LEU A 74 14.87 10.19 16.32
C LEU A 74 15.47 9.52 17.57
N GLN A 75 15.17 8.24 17.79
CA GLN A 75 15.67 7.48 18.92
C GLN A 75 17.17 7.15 18.81
N ASN A 76 17.61 6.55 17.70
CA ASN A 76 18.92 5.92 17.61
C ASN A 76 20.00 6.78 16.97
N LYS A 77 19.63 7.85 16.26
CA LYS A 77 20.58 8.77 15.61
C LYS A 77 20.67 10.12 16.29
N ILE A 78 19.56 10.61 16.85
CA ILE A 78 19.52 11.89 17.55
C ILE A 78 19.53 11.69 19.07
N GLY A 79 18.83 10.66 19.57
CA GLY A 79 18.69 10.43 21.00
C GLY A 79 17.54 11.21 21.64
N VAL A 80 16.48 11.52 20.88
CA VAL A 80 15.31 12.25 21.37
C VAL A 80 14.57 11.44 22.42
N GLU A 81 14.20 12.09 23.53
CA GLU A 81 13.47 11.46 24.63
C GLU A 81 12.10 10.91 24.16
N VAL A 82 11.60 9.91 24.88
CA VAL A 82 10.35 9.22 24.55
C VAL A 82 9.18 10.18 24.44
N LYS A 83 9.08 11.15 25.37
CA LYS A 83 7.97 12.11 25.42
C LYS A 83 7.99 13.04 24.21
N GLU A 84 9.10 13.74 24.00
CA GLU A 84 9.29 14.66 22.86
C GLU A 84 9.12 13.92 21.52
N ARG A 85 9.66 12.70 21.41
CA ARG A 85 9.48 11.87 20.21
C ARG A 85 8.01 11.56 19.95
N ASN A 86 7.20 11.25 20.96
CA ASN A 86 5.78 10.99 20.77
C ASN A 86 5.03 12.25 20.32
N GLU A 87 5.36 13.41 20.88
CA GLU A 87 4.80 14.71 20.47
C GLU A 87 5.16 15.02 19.00
N ILE A 88 6.42 14.81 18.60
CA ILE A 88 6.86 14.94 17.20
C ILE A 88 6.05 14.02 16.27
N MET A 89 5.88 12.76 16.67
CA MET A 89 5.16 11.77 15.87
C MET A 89 3.67 12.13 15.72
N ASP A 90 3.05 12.66 16.76
CA ASP A 90 1.65 13.11 16.72
C ASP A 90 1.48 14.38 15.88
N ASN A 91 2.39 15.35 15.99
CA ASN A 91 2.34 16.54 15.14
C ASN A 91 2.54 16.23 13.65
N ILE A 92 3.30 15.18 13.29
CA ILE A 92 3.50 14.80 11.89
C ILE A 92 2.34 13.92 11.39
N PHE A 93 1.99 12.88 12.14
CA PHE A 93 1.12 11.79 11.67
C PHE A 93 -0.18 11.62 12.46
N GLY A 94 -0.41 12.42 13.49
CA GLY A 94 -1.66 12.47 14.23
C GLY A 94 -2.81 12.96 13.36
N LYS A 95 -4.01 12.99 13.92
CA LYS A 95 -5.24 13.28 13.17
C LYS A 95 -5.17 14.58 12.37
N ASP A 96 -4.59 15.61 12.99
CA ASP A 96 -4.40 16.95 12.42
C ASP A 96 -2.94 17.22 12.06
N GLY A 97 -2.13 16.16 11.95
CA GLY A 97 -0.70 16.27 11.69
C GLY A 97 -0.36 16.72 10.27
N VAL A 98 0.89 17.15 10.07
CA VAL A 98 1.40 17.74 8.81
C VAL A 98 1.02 16.91 7.58
N VAL A 99 1.17 15.59 7.63
CA VAL A 99 0.92 14.74 6.44
C VAL A 99 -0.56 14.63 6.08
N ASN A 100 -1.46 14.94 7.02
CA ASN A 100 -2.91 14.87 6.85
C ASN A 100 -3.54 16.20 6.40
N ALA A 101 -2.72 17.22 6.11
CA ALA A 101 -3.15 18.52 5.61
C ALA A 101 -4.06 18.41 4.37
N ASN A 102 -5.12 19.22 4.32
CA ASN A 102 -6.15 19.10 3.29
C ASN A 102 -5.75 19.67 1.93
N ASN A 103 -4.82 20.63 1.95
CA ASN A 103 -4.30 21.28 0.75
C ASN A 103 -2.79 21.61 0.94
N THR A 104 -2.18 22.17 -0.11
CA THR A 104 -0.73 22.46 -0.10
C THR A 104 -0.37 23.60 0.85
N VAL A 105 -1.25 24.60 1.00
CA VAL A 105 -1.06 25.73 1.91
C VAL A 105 -1.11 25.23 3.35
N ASP A 106 -2.15 24.45 3.71
CA ASP A 106 -2.25 23.82 5.04
C ASP A 106 -1.02 22.96 5.37
N PHE A 107 -0.47 22.25 4.38
CA PHE A 107 0.74 21.44 4.58
C PHE A 107 1.94 22.32 4.93
N GLU A 108 2.12 23.42 4.21
CA GLU A 108 3.22 24.37 4.41
C GLU A 108 3.06 25.09 5.75
N ASP A 109 1.85 25.55 6.09
CA ASP A 109 1.54 26.20 7.36
C ASP A 109 1.72 25.25 8.55
N ASN A 110 1.24 24.01 8.46
CA ASN A 110 1.44 23.00 9.50
C ASN A 110 2.92 22.63 9.64
N SER A 111 3.64 22.53 8.53
CA SER A 111 5.09 22.26 8.54
C SER A 111 5.87 23.41 9.20
N ASN A 112 5.50 24.66 8.93
CA ASN A 112 6.10 25.84 9.57
C ASN A 112 5.73 25.93 11.06
N THR A 113 4.47 25.66 11.41
CA THR A 113 4.05 25.62 12.82
C THR A 113 4.81 24.54 13.59
N PHE A 114 4.99 23.37 12.99
CA PHE A 114 5.81 22.29 13.53
C PHE A 114 7.28 22.71 13.73
N LYS A 115 7.86 23.50 12.80
CA LYS A 115 9.20 24.07 12.94
C LYS A 115 9.32 24.93 14.19
N ASP A 116 8.36 25.83 14.36
CA ASP A 116 8.39 26.80 15.44
C ASP A 116 8.21 26.13 16.82
N GLN A 117 7.51 24.99 16.87
CA GLN A 117 7.21 24.28 18.12
C GLN A 117 8.36 23.44 18.69
N ILE A 118 9.22 22.86 17.85
CA ILE A 118 10.22 21.86 18.30
C ILE A 118 11.61 22.51 18.47
N ASP A 119 11.64 23.84 18.45
CA ASP A 119 12.85 24.66 18.49
C ASP A 119 13.85 24.26 17.37
N GLN A 120 14.98 24.94 17.23
CA GLN A 120 16.05 24.52 16.31
C GLN A 120 16.74 23.20 16.70
N SER A 121 16.03 22.30 17.39
CA SER A 121 16.47 20.97 17.73
C SER A 121 16.98 20.23 16.48
N GLN A 122 17.92 19.33 16.70
CA GLN A 122 18.46 18.48 15.65
C GLN A 122 17.34 17.64 14.99
N ALA A 123 16.23 17.39 15.68
CA ALA A 123 15.03 16.74 15.17
C ALA A 123 14.32 17.56 14.08
N CYS A 124 14.14 18.87 14.30
CA CYS A 124 13.55 19.79 13.32
C CYS A 124 14.37 19.82 12.02
N GLN A 125 15.70 19.97 12.12
CA GLN A 125 16.58 19.99 10.93
C GLN A 125 16.51 18.69 10.13
N VAL A 126 16.37 17.55 10.82
CA VAL A 126 16.27 16.24 10.18
C VAL A 126 14.95 16.08 9.45
N PHE A 127 13.84 16.48 10.07
CA PHE A 127 12.53 16.46 9.42
C PHE A 127 12.58 17.23 8.09
N HIS A 128 13.07 18.47 8.09
CA HIS A 128 13.18 19.27 6.86
C HIS A 128 14.10 18.68 5.82
N ARG A 129 15.31 18.29 6.21
CA ARG A 129 16.32 17.84 5.24
C ARG A 129 16.04 16.46 4.68
N LYS A 130 15.36 15.59 5.42
CA LYS A 130 15.23 14.16 5.06
C LYS A 130 13.81 13.71 4.77
N PHE A 131 12.81 14.28 5.43
CA PHE A 131 11.47 13.69 5.46
C PHE A 131 10.39 14.59 4.87
N GLU A 132 10.47 15.92 5.02
CA GLU A 132 9.42 16.86 4.59
C GLU A 132 9.08 16.69 3.10
N THR A 133 10.08 16.68 2.22
CA THR A 133 9.86 16.47 0.79
C THR A 133 9.22 15.12 0.51
N SER A 134 9.72 14.04 1.12
CA SER A 134 9.17 12.70 0.93
C SER A 134 7.72 12.61 1.42
N PHE A 135 7.40 13.23 2.55
CA PHE A 135 6.04 13.27 3.10
C PHE A 135 5.10 14.10 2.22
N LYS A 136 5.55 15.25 1.71
CA LYS A 136 4.78 16.06 0.78
C LYS A 136 4.48 15.27 -0.50
N THR A 137 5.52 14.79 -1.17
CA THR A 137 5.44 14.20 -2.51
C THR A 137 4.85 12.79 -2.53
N PHE A 138 5.10 11.97 -1.50
CA PHE A 138 4.73 10.54 -1.53
C PHE A 138 3.68 10.13 -0.50
N VAL A 139 3.22 11.06 0.34
CA VAL A 139 2.14 10.79 1.31
C VAL A 139 1.01 11.78 1.12
N ASN A 140 1.24 13.07 1.38
CA ASN A 140 0.19 14.07 1.38
C ASN A 140 -0.41 14.30 -0.02
N GLU A 141 0.41 14.59 -1.02
CA GLU A 141 -0.08 14.85 -2.39
C GLU A 141 -0.82 13.64 -2.98
N PRO A 142 -0.27 12.41 -2.94
CA PRO A 142 -0.98 11.22 -3.41
C PRO A 142 -2.30 10.97 -2.68
N GLN A 143 -2.35 11.14 -1.36
CA GLN A 143 -3.58 10.98 -0.58
C GLN A 143 -4.64 12.00 -0.97
N ARG A 144 -4.24 13.26 -1.25
CA ARG A 144 -5.18 14.29 -1.70
C ARG A 144 -5.71 14.03 -3.10
N LYS A 145 -4.86 13.53 -4.01
CA LYS A 145 -5.25 13.20 -5.39
C LYS A 145 -6.12 11.94 -5.48
N ASN A 146 -5.97 11.02 -4.53
CA ASN A 146 -6.59 9.69 -4.55
C ASN A 146 -7.48 9.44 -3.33
N LYS A 147 -8.16 10.48 -2.81
CA LYS A 147 -8.99 10.38 -1.60
C LYS A 147 -10.05 9.27 -1.67
N ASP A 148 -10.56 9.00 -2.86
CA ASP A 148 -11.57 7.96 -3.09
C ASP A 148 -10.97 6.55 -3.25
N LYS A 149 -9.67 6.44 -3.49
CA LYS A 149 -8.98 5.18 -3.82
C LYS A 149 -8.02 4.69 -2.75
N SER A 150 -7.62 5.55 -1.83
CA SER A 150 -6.65 5.23 -0.78
C SER A 150 -7.10 5.82 0.53
N GLU A 151 -7.10 4.99 1.56
CA GLU A 151 -7.27 5.44 2.93
C GLU A 151 -6.20 6.47 3.32
N LYS A 152 -6.58 7.37 4.24
CA LYS A 152 -5.62 8.23 4.92
C LYS A 152 -4.55 7.36 5.58
N LEU A 153 -3.29 7.75 5.43
CA LEU A 153 -2.14 7.02 5.95
C LEU A 153 -2.08 5.56 5.47
N TRP A 154 -2.26 5.33 4.17
CA TRP A 154 -2.11 4.01 3.53
C TRP A 154 -0.96 3.16 4.10
N THR A 155 -1.26 1.88 4.32
CA THR A 155 -0.29 0.91 4.85
C THR A 155 -0.16 -0.30 3.92
N ASN A 156 1.03 -0.89 3.88
CA ASN A 156 1.29 -2.13 3.13
C ASN A 156 1.05 -3.39 3.99
N ASN A 157 0.31 -3.26 5.10
CA ASN A 157 0.12 -4.36 6.07
C ASN A 157 -0.51 -5.60 5.42
N ASN A 158 -1.35 -5.42 4.40
CA ASN A 158 -1.96 -6.55 3.70
C ASN A 158 -0.91 -7.41 2.98
N ALA A 159 0.06 -6.77 2.30
CA ALA A 159 1.14 -7.51 1.65
C ALA A 159 2.10 -8.13 2.68
N GLU A 160 2.42 -7.43 3.77
CA GLU A 160 3.22 -7.98 4.88
C GLU A 160 2.54 -9.21 5.51
N SER A 161 1.22 -9.14 5.70
CA SER A 161 0.43 -10.23 6.28
C SER A 161 0.41 -11.44 5.36
N ILE A 162 0.22 -11.22 4.05
CA ILE A 162 0.29 -12.28 3.04
C ILE A 162 1.70 -12.88 2.98
N ASN A 163 2.75 -12.06 3.05
CA ASN A 163 4.13 -12.55 3.13
C ASN A 163 4.35 -13.42 4.36
N HIS A 164 3.77 -13.04 5.51
CA HIS A 164 3.81 -13.86 6.71
C HIS A 164 3.07 -15.20 6.53
N VAL A 165 1.85 -15.18 6.00
CA VAL A 165 1.07 -16.39 5.67
C VAL A 165 1.86 -17.29 4.74
N PHE A 166 2.47 -16.75 3.70
CA PHE A 166 3.32 -17.50 2.78
C PHE A 166 4.52 -18.12 3.47
N THR A 167 5.21 -17.32 4.27
CA THR A 167 6.41 -17.75 4.99
C THR A 167 6.12 -18.89 5.95
N VAL A 168 4.98 -18.82 6.66
CA VAL A 168 4.49 -19.90 7.53
C VAL A 168 4.08 -21.12 6.70
N ALA A 169 3.36 -20.93 5.60
CA ALA A 169 2.87 -22.01 4.73
C ALA A 169 4.00 -22.83 4.09
N ILE A 170 5.15 -22.21 3.81
CA ILE A 170 6.35 -22.87 3.28
C ILE A 170 7.33 -23.33 4.38
N LYS A 171 7.04 -23.05 5.66
CA LYS A 171 7.89 -23.39 6.82
C LYS A 171 9.35 -22.97 6.63
N TRP A 172 9.59 -21.84 5.96
CA TRP A 172 10.93 -21.33 5.61
C TRP A 172 11.80 -22.29 4.79
N LYS A 173 11.24 -23.33 4.17
CA LYS A 173 12.01 -24.30 3.38
C LYS A 173 12.01 -23.91 1.90
N PRO A 174 13.15 -24.04 1.19
CA PRO A 174 13.17 -23.97 -0.27
C PRO A 174 12.16 -24.97 -0.85
N GLN A 175 11.45 -24.56 -1.89
CA GLN A 175 10.49 -25.38 -2.62
C GLN A 175 10.87 -25.34 -4.09
N SER A 176 10.51 -26.39 -4.84
CA SER A 176 10.59 -26.31 -6.30
C SER A 176 9.61 -25.24 -6.81
N THR A 177 9.99 -24.51 -7.86
CA THR A 177 9.13 -23.48 -8.47
C THR A 177 7.73 -24.00 -8.81
N PRO A 178 7.55 -25.21 -9.40
CA PRO A 178 6.23 -25.74 -9.68
C PRO A 178 5.39 -26.01 -8.42
N GLU A 179 5.98 -26.55 -7.35
CA GLU A 179 5.24 -26.80 -6.10
C GLU A 179 4.85 -25.51 -5.40
N LEU A 180 5.75 -24.53 -5.37
CA LEU A 180 5.47 -23.24 -4.77
C LEU A 180 4.32 -22.53 -5.51
N ILE A 181 4.35 -22.52 -6.84
CA ILE A 181 3.29 -21.90 -7.65
C ILE A 181 1.97 -22.68 -7.50
N LYS A 182 1.97 -23.99 -7.78
CA LYS A 182 0.73 -24.77 -7.92
C LYS A 182 0.06 -25.12 -6.60
N LYS A 183 0.82 -25.30 -5.51
CA LYS A 183 0.28 -25.81 -4.24
C LYS A 183 0.33 -24.83 -3.07
N LYS A 184 0.98 -23.67 -3.22
CA LYS A 184 1.15 -22.74 -2.10
C LYS A 184 0.69 -21.35 -2.44
N LEU A 185 1.19 -20.78 -3.53
CA LEU A 185 0.67 -19.51 -4.04
C LEU A 185 -0.80 -19.62 -4.41
N TYR A 186 -1.13 -20.62 -5.24
CA TYR A 186 -2.50 -20.85 -5.69
C TYR A 186 -3.45 -21.03 -4.51
N ASP A 187 -3.11 -21.87 -3.53
CA ASP A 187 -3.94 -22.10 -2.34
C ASP A 187 -4.13 -20.83 -1.49
N CYS A 188 -3.09 -20.02 -1.29
CA CYS A 188 -3.24 -18.77 -0.52
C CYS A 188 -4.09 -17.73 -1.24
N VAL A 189 -3.98 -17.66 -2.58
CA VAL A 189 -4.84 -16.79 -3.40
C VAL A 189 -6.29 -17.30 -3.35
N LEU A 190 -6.50 -18.61 -3.44
CA LEU A 190 -7.84 -19.20 -3.29
C LEU A 190 -8.47 -18.87 -1.93
N VAL A 191 -7.71 -18.92 -0.85
CA VAL A 191 -8.20 -18.55 0.49
C VAL A 191 -8.70 -17.10 0.52
N GLN A 192 -8.02 -16.16 -0.14
CA GLN A 192 -8.49 -14.77 -0.23
C GLN A 192 -9.84 -14.68 -0.95
N PHE A 193 -10.03 -15.46 -2.01
CA PHE A 193 -11.32 -15.52 -2.68
C PHE A 193 -12.42 -16.18 -1.86
N VAL A 194 -12.09 -17.15 -1.01
CA VAL A 194 -13.05 -17.71 -0.05
C VAL A 194 -13.51 -16.63 0.94
N HIS A 195 -12.58 -15.82 1.45
CA HIS A 195 -12.90 -14.71 2.34
C HIS A 195 -13.74 -13.63 1.64
N LEU A 196 -13.37 -13.25 0.42
CA LEU A 196 -14.15 -12.31 -0.40
C LEU A 196 -15.58 -12.82 -0.63
N ARG A 197 -15.72 -14.10 -1.00
CA ARG A 197 -17.03 -14.72 -1.17
C ARG A 197 -17.83 -14.68 0.12
N GLY A 198 -17.20 -14.94 1.27
CA GLY A 198 -17.85 -14.79 2.56
C GLY A 198 -18.36 -13.36 2.79
N CYS A 199 -17.53 -12.35 2.54
CA CYS A 199 -17.92 -10.94 2.66
C CYS A 199 -19.14 -10.61 1.79
N LEU A 200 -19.14 -11.08 0.54
CA LEU A 200 -20.25 -10.87 -0.40
C LEU A 200 -21.55 -11.49 0.12
N HIS A 201 -21.49 -12.63 0.79
CA HIS A 201 -22.65 -13.27 1.43
C HIS A 201 -22.93 -12.76 2.86
N GLY A 202 -22.13 -11.81 3.37
CA GLY A 202 -22.29 -11.26 4.71
C GLY A 202 -21.92 -12.24 5.84
N HIS A 203 -20.96 -13.14 5.62
CA HIS A 203 -20.47 -14.07 6.63
C HIS A 203 -18.93 -14.16 6.65
N GLY A 204 -18.37 -14.69 7.74
CA GLY A 204 -16.93 -14.81 7.93
C GLY A 204 -16.34 -13.64 8.70
N ASP A 205 -15.00 -13.54 8.72
CA ASP A 205 -14.27 -12.58 9.57
C ASP A 205 -14.09 -11.19 8.94
N TYR A 206 -14.61 -10.98 7.72
CA TYR A 206 -14.41 -9.79 6.93
C TYR A 206 -15.75 -9.24 6.43
N ASP A 207 -15.84 -7.92 6.35
CA ASP A 207 -17.03 -7.19 5.91
C ASP A 207 -16.72 -6.29 4.71
N LEU A 208 -17.74 -6.05 3.88
CA LEU A 208 -17.69 -5.04 2.82
C LEU A 208 -17.69 -3.64 3.44
N ILE A 209 -16.80 -2.77 2.96
CA ILE A 209 -16.83 -1.33 3.31
C ILE A 209 -18.08 -0.67 2.75
N SER A 210 -18.49 0.46 3.34
CA SER A 210 -19.75 1.15 3.01
C SER A 210 -19.95 1.44 1.52
N SER A 211 -18.89 1.76 0.78
CA SER A 211 -18.97 2.00 -0.67
C SER A 211 -19.29 0.74 -1.47
N GLU A 212 -18.86 -0.43 -1.01
CA GLU A 212 -18.97 -1.72 -1.71
C GLU A 212 -20.16 -2.58 -1.24
N VAL A 213 -20.97 -2.10 -0.29
CA VAL A 213 -22.14 -2.84 0.23
C VAL A 213 -23.13 -3.23 -0.87
N HIS A 214 -23.16 -2.49 -1.97
CA HIS A 214 -24.02 -2.80 -3.13
C HIS A 214 -23.64 -4.10 -3.86
N TYR A 215 -22.43 -4.64 -3.63
CA TYR A 215 -22.04 -5.97 -4.12
C TYR A 215 -22.51 -7.12 -3.22
N ARG A 216 -23.13 -6.83 -2.06
CA ARG A 216 -23.62 -7.86 -1.14
C ARG A 216 -24.71 -8.72 -1.81
N ILE A 217 -24.49 -10.03 -1.80
CA ILE A 217 -25.43 -11.04 -2.25
C ILE A 217 -26.37 -11.36 -1.08
N THR A 218 -27.61 -10.89 -1.15
CA THR A 218 -28.65 -11.27 -0.19
C THR A 218 -29.23 -12.65 -0.54
N ASP A 219 -29.82 -13.32 0.45
CA ASP A 219 -30.50 -14.60 0.26
C ASP A 219 -31.61 -14.53 -0.80
N GLN A 220 -32.28 -13.38 -0.94
CA GLN A 220 -33.27 -13.17 -2.00
C GLN A 220 -32.63 -13.15 -3.39
N ILE A 221 -31.50 -12.46 -3.56
CA ILE A 221 -30.80 -12.39 -4.84
C ILE A 221 -30.22 -13.77 -5.20
N SER A 222 -29.67 -14.49 -4.22
CA SER A 222 -29.10 -15.82 -4.45
C SER A 222 -30.15 -16.85 -4.85
N ARG A 223 -31.38 -16.77 -4.32
CA ARG A 223 -32.51 -17.67 -4.66
C ARG A 223 -33.14 -17.36 -6.01
N CYS A 224 -33.04 -16.14 -6.49
CA CYS A 224 -33.59 -15.73 -7.79
C CYS A 224 -32.63 -15.99 -8.97
N LYS A 225 -31.37 -16.34 -8.68
CA LYS A 225 -30.36 -16.68 -9.68
C LYS A 225 -30.10 -18.19 -9.69
N SER A 226 -29.93 -18.75 -10.88
CA SER A 226 -29.38 -20.09 -11.03
C SER A 226 -27.95 -20.17 -10.48
N GLU A 227 -27.50 -21.40 -10.21
CA GLU A 227 -26.14 -21.64 -9.72
C GLU A 227 -25.08 -21.11 -10.70
N ASP A 228 -25.32 -21.23 -12.00
CA ASP A 228 -24.46 -20.69 -13.07
C ASP A 228 -24.43 -19.16 -13.08
N GLU A 229 -25.56 -18.49 -12.88
CA GLU A 229 -25.62 -17.01 -12.80
C GLU A 229 -24.92 -16.47 -11.56
N ASN A 230 -25.01 -17.19 -10.43
CA ASN A 230 -24.26 -16.85 -9.22
C ASN A 230 -22.76 -17.05 -9.43
N GLN A 231 -22.35 -18.14 -10.09
CA GLN A 231 -20.95 -18.37 -10.45
C GLN A 231 -20.43 -17.32 -11.43
N GLN A 232 -21.25 -16.91 -12.41
CA GLN A 232 -20.88 -15.89 -13.38
C GLN A 232 -20.76 -14.50 -12.76
N PHE A 233 -21.61 -14.17 -11.78
CA PHE A 233 -21.41 -12.98 -10.96
C PHE A 233 -20.12 -13.05 -10.15
N LEU A 234 -19.81 -14.19 -9.51
CA LEU A 234 -18.55 -14.32 -8.76
C LEU A 234 -17.31 -14.24 -9.67
N ARG A 235 -17.42 -14.67 -10.93
CA ARG A 235 -16.39 -14.48 -11.96
C ARG A 235 -16.07 -13.04 -12.31
N THR A 236 -16.90 -12.06 -11.96
CA THR A 236 -16.48 -10.65 -12.11
C THR A 236 -15.40 -10.25 -11.11
N PHE A 237 -15.14 -11.09 -10.10
CA PHE A 237 -14.15 -10.84 -9.06
C PHE A 237 -12.93 -11.78 -9.13
N TYR A 238 -12.90 -12.72 -10.09
CA TYR A 238 -11.81 -13.69 -10.32
C TYR A 238 -10.96 -13.30 -11.53
#